data_AF-A0A1F2TTZ9-F1
#
_entry.id   AF-A0A1F2TTZ9-F1
#
_cell.length_a   1.000
_cell.length_b   1.000
_cell.length_c   1.000
_cell.angle_alpha   90.00
_cell.angle_beta   90.00
_cell.angle_gamma   90.00
#
_symmetry.space_group_name_H-M   'P 1'
#
loop_
_entity.id
_entity.type
_entity.pdbx_description
1 polymer ?
#
loop_
_entity_poly.entity_id
_entity_poly.type
_entity_poly.pdbx_seq_one_letter_code
_entity_poly.pdbx_strand_id
1 'polypeptide(L)'
;MGKDSRKHERRRKKPAVAVRFLKWASAIGAAALVVYLISQSSGVAYTEEDIGVVNFSELAPAEKRTALEEANSARCPCGCGMTLAQCVSTDMTCPVRENNIQRIRTMVREADKP
;
A
#
# COMPACT_ATOMS: atom_id res chain seq x y z
N MET A 1 -70.04 3.13 -40.37
CA MET A 1 -68.71 2.61 -40.75
C MET A 1 -67.67 3.35 -39.93
N GLY A 2 -67.21 2.75 -38.82
CA GLY A 2 -66.18 3.31 -37.96
C GLY A 2 -64.80 2.81 -38.35
N LYS A 3 -63.76 3.61 -38.10
CA LYS A 3 -62.39 3.15 -37.86
C LYS A 3 -61.71 4.12 -36.89
N ASP A 4 -61.64 3.67 -35.64
CA ASP A 4 -60.83 4.23 -34.57
C ASP A 4 -59.35 4.27 -34.95
N SER A 5 -58.75 5.45 -34.86
CA SER A 5 -57.29 5.63 -34.91
C SER A 5 -56.66 5.15 -33.61
N ARG A 6 -55.96 4.02 -33.71
CA ARG A 6 -55.28 3.35 -32.59
C ARG A 6 -54.14 4.20 -32.03
N LYS A 7 -54.31 4.57 -30.77
CA LYS A 7 -53.29 5.03 -29.81
C LYS A 7 -52.19 3.96 -29.66
N HIS A 8 -51.01 4.20 -30.21
CA HIS A 8 -49.81 3.38 -29.94
C HIS A 8 -48.89 4.10 -28.95
N GLU A 9 -49.30 4.12 -27.67
CA GLU A 9 -48.44 4.59 -26.59
C GLU A 9 -47.53 3.43 -26.15
N ARG A 10 -46.31 3.40 -26.71
CA ARG A 10 -45.25 2.48 -26.26
C ARG A 10 -44.83 2.87 -24.84
N ARG A 11 -45.49 2.29 -23.83
CA ARG A 11 -45.03 2.32 -22.44
C ARG A 11 -43.63 1.71 -22.35
N ARG A 12 -42.59 2.56 -22.35
CA ARG A 12 -41.23 2.22 -21.90
C ARG A 12 -41.28 1.83 -20.42
N LYS A 13 -41.53 0.56 -20.12
CA LYS A 13 -41.29 0.00 -18.79
C LYS A 13 -39.78 -0.07 -18.60
N LYS A 14 -39.19 0.93 -17.92
CA LYS A 14 -37.80 0.84 -17.47
C LYS A 14 -37.72 -0.29 -16.43
N PRO A 15 -36.83 -1.28 -16.57
CA PRO A 15 -36.80 -2.41 -15.66
C PRO A 15 -36.18 -1.96 -14.33
N ALA A 16 -36.99 -1.91 -13.26
CA ALA A 16 -36.54 -1.64 -11.90
C ALA A 16 -35.39 -2.55 -11.44
N VAL A 17 -35.26 -3.72 -12.09
CA VAL A 17 -34.18 -4.68 -11.92
C VAL A 17 -32.81 -4.10 -12.31
N ALA A 18 -32.71 -3.38 -13.43
CA ALA A 18 -31.44 -2.80 -13.89
C ALA A 18 -30.91 -1.74 -12.93
N VAL A 19 -31.81 -0.96 -12.32
CA VAL A 19 -31.44 0.07 -11.33
C VAL A 19 -30.91 -0.55 -10.03
N ARG A 20 -31.44 -1.72 -9.63
CA ARG A 20 -30.94 -2.47 -8.47
C ARG A 20 -29.54 -3.04 -8.72
N PHE A 21 -29.29 -3.64 -9.87
CA PHE A 21 -27.95 -4.15 -10.22
C PHE A 21 -26.91 -3.03 -10.30
N LEU A 22 -27.27 -1.87 -10.86
CA LEU A 22 -26.37 -0.72 -10.95
C LEU A 22 -25.95 -0.22 -9.55
N LYS A 23 -26.89 -0.17 -8.60
CA LYS A 23 -26.62 0.23 -7.22
C LYS A 23 -25.68 -0.72 -6.49
N TRP A 24 -25.85 -2.03 -6.67
CA TRP A 24 -24.94 -3.03 -6.08
C TRP A 24 -23.56 -2.97 -6.72
N ALA A 25 -23.48 -2.83 -8.05
CA ALA A 25 -22.22 -2.67 -8.75
C ALA A 25 -21.45 -1.41 -8.29
N SER A 26 -22.14 -0.28 -8.09
CA SER A 26 -21.51 0.93 -7.56
C SER A 26 -21.03 0.77 -6.12
N ALA A 27 -21.78 0.06 -5.27
CA ALA A 27 -21.40 -0.19 -3.89
C ALA A 27 -20.15 -1.09 -3.80
N ILE A 28 -20.10 -2.16 -4.61
CA ILE A 28 -18.94 -3.04 -4.70
C ILE A 28 -17.73 -2.28 -5.26
N GLY A 29 -17.92 -1.48 -6.30
CA GLY A 29 -16.87 -0.67 -6.89
C GLY A 29 -16.28 0.34 -5.89
N ALA A 30 -17.13 1.02 -5.12
CA ALA A 30 -16.69 1.94 -4.07
C ALA A 30 -15.93 1.21 -2.95
N ALA A 31 -16.42 0.05 -2.49
CA ALA A 31 -15.74 -0.75 -1.49
C ALA A 31 -14.37 -1.25 -1.97
N ALA A 32 -14.28 -1.74 -3.20
CA ALA A 32 -13.03 -2.18 -3.81
C ALA A 32 -12.03 -1.02 -3.94
N LEU A 33 -12.50 0.18 -4.31
CA LEU A 33 -11.67 1.38 -4.36
C LEU A 33 -11.12 1.76 -2.99
N VAL A 34 -11.95 1.73 -1.94
CA VAL A 34 -11.51 2.03 -0.56
C VAL A 34 -10.46 1.02 -0.09
N VAL A 35 -10.68 -0.28 -0.32
CA VAL A 35 -9.71 -1.32 0.01
C VAL A 35 -8.39 -1.11 -0.75
N TYR A 36 -8.47 -0.80 -2.05
CA TYR A 36 -7.29 -0.52 -2.87
C TYR A 36 -6.50 0.71 -2.38
N LEU A 37 -7.20 1.76 -1.97
CA LEU A 37 -6.58 2.98 -1.42
C LEU A 37 -5.89 2.71 -0.07
N ILE A 38 -6.52 1.95 0.83
CA ILE A 38 -5.94 1.56 2.13
C ILE A 38 -4.74 0.61 1.93
N SER A 39 -4.80 -0.28 0.93
CA SER A 39 -3.70 -1.16 0.60
C SER A 39 -2.46 -0.40 0.13
N GLN A 40 -2.62 0.71 -0.61
CA GLN A 40 -1.49 1.52 -1.08
C GLN A 40 -0.82 2.33 0.05
N SER A 41 -1.54 2.70 1.12
CA SER A 41 -0.99 3.54 2.19
C SER A 41 -0.11 2.79 3.21
N SER A 42 0.13 1.49 3.00
CA SER A 42 0.81 0.63 3.98
C SER A 42 2.31 0.44 3.71
N GLY A 43 2.89 1.17 2.75
CA GLY A 43 4.29 1.01 2.33
C GLY A 43 5.25 1.86 3.16
N VAL A 44 6.18 1.20 3.85
CA VAL A 44 7.42 1.81 4.33
C VAL A 44 8.10 2.59 3.21
N ALA A 45 8.70 3.75 3.51
CA ALA A 45 9.23 4.66 2.50
C ALA A 45 10.42 4.08 1.72
N TYR A 46 11.21 3.24 2.37
CA TYR A 46 12.36 2.52 1.81
C TYR A 46 12.18 1.03 2.06
N THR A 47 12.32 0.21 1.02
CA THR A 47 12.09 -1.23 1.07
C THR A 47 13.40 -2.02 1.19
N GLU A 48 13.32 -3.36 1.21
CA GLU A 48 14.52 -4.22 1.23
C GLU A 48 15.38 -4.06 -0.02
N GLU A 49 14.78 -3.71 -1.15
CA GLU A 49 15.47 -3.41 -2.39
C GLU A 49 16.28 -2.10 -2.29
N ASP A 50 15.71 -1.06 -1.64
CA ASP A 50 16.38 0.23 -1.46
C ASP A 50 17.57 0.15 -0.48
N ILE A 51 17.54 -0.82 0.44
CA ILE A 51 18.56 -1.06 1.47
C ILE A 51 19.32 -2.37 1.15
N GLY A 52 19.61 -2.62 -0.13
CA GLY A 52 20.21 -3.87 -0.62
C GLY A 52 21.59 -4.26 -0.04
N VAL A 53 22.19 -3.43 0.82
CA VAL A 53 23.40 -3.76 1.60
C VAL A 53 23.11 -4.59 2.87
N VAL A 54 21.82 -4.76 3.23
CA VAL A 54 21.35 -5.61 4.31
C VAL A 54 20.50 -6.74 3.72
N ASN A 55 20.75 -7.97 4.17
CA ASN A 55 19.97 -9.13 3.73
C ASN A 55 18.70 -9.26 4.59
N PHE A 56 17.54 -9.25 3.94
CA PHE A 56 16.22 -9.51 4.55
C PHE A 56 15.63 -10.86 4.13
N SER A 57 16.27 -11.60 3.22
CA SER A 57 15.67 -12.76 2.54
C SER A 57 15.33 -13.94 3.45
N GLU A 58 15.89 -13.99 4.66
CA GLU A 58 15.63 -15.04 5.64
C GLU A 58 14.36 -14.77 6.48
N LEU A 59 13.83 -13.54 6.47
CA LEU A 59 12.65 -13.14 7.23
C LEU A 59 11.33 -13.48 6.53
N ALA A 60 10.32 -13.83 7.32
CA ALA A 60 8.94 -13.91 6.87
C ALA A 60 8.38 -12.50 6.53
N PRO A 61 7.32 -12.39 5.70
CA PRO A 61 6.81 -11.08 5.27
C PRO A 61 6.40 -10.14 6.42
N ALA A 62 5.89 -10.68 7.52
CA ALA A 62 5.53 -9.90 8.69
C ALA A 62 6.77 -9.34 9.41
N GLU A 63 7.80 -10.15 9.57
CA GLU A 63 9.06 -9.79 10.24
C GLU A 63 9.86 -8.78 9.40
N LYS A 64 9.90 -8.98 8.08
CA LYS A 64 10.44 -7.99 7.13
C LYS A 64 9.79 -6.63 7.33
N ARG A 65 8.46 -6.61 7.41
CA ARG A 65 7.69 -5.39 7.61
C ARG A 65 8.07 -4.71 8.92
N THR A 66 8.17 -5.45 10.03
CA THR A 66 8.59 -4.93 11.32
C THR A 66 9.99 -4.31 11.25
N ALA A 67 10.98 -5.03 10.72
CA ALA A 67 12.35 -4.52 10.59
C ALA A 67 12.43 -3.28 9.70
N LEU A 68 11.68 -3.24 8.60
CA LEU A 68 11.63 -2.09 7.70
C LEU A 68 10.93 -0.90 8.34
N GLU A 69 9.83 -1.09 9.07
CA GLU A 69 9.14 -0.01 9.80
C GLU A 69 10.05 0.64 10.85
N GLU A 70 10.83 -0.17 11.57
CA GLU A 70 11.84 0.33 12.51
C GLU A 70 12.97 1.10 11.81
N ALA A 71 13.55 0.54 10.75
CA ALA A 71 14.61 1.20 9.99
C ALA A 71 14.15 2.53 9.35
N ASN A 72 12.89 2.58 8.91
CA ASN A 72 12.28 3.77 8.30
C ASN A 72 11.84 4.82 9.32
N SER A 73 11.68 4.47 10.59
CA SER A 73 11.30 5.43 11.64
C SER A 73 12.49 5.92 12.47
N ALA A 74 13.51 5.07 12.66
CA ALA A 74 14.71 5.40 13.41
C ALA A 74 15.54 6.48 12.69
N ARG A 75 15.99 7.49 13.45
CA ARG A 75 16.79 8.61 12.90
C ARG A 75 18.27 8.28 12.84
N CYS A 76 18.91 8.76 11.78
CA CYS A 76 20.37 8.78 11.67
C CYS A 76 20.98 9.72 12.73
N PRO A 77 21.95 9.25 13.54
CA PRO A 77 22.50 10.04 14.64
C PRO A 77 23.51 11.11 14.20
N CYS A 78 23.88 11.20 12.92
CA CYS A 78 24.82 12.24 12.45
C CYS A 78 24.20 13.64 12.31
N GLY A 79 22.89 13.78 12.50
CA GLY A 79 22.20 15.08 12.42
C GLY A 79 21.75 15.49 11.03
N CYS A 80 21.86 14.63 10.01
CA CYS A 80 21.41 14.92 8.65
C CYS A 80 19.87 14.94 8.47
N GLY A 81 19.11 14.60 9.51
CA GLY A 81 17.64 14.56 9.48
C GLY A 81 17.04 13.33 8.79
N MET A 82 17.84 12.50 8.13
CA MET A 82 17.39 11.27 7.48
C MET A 82 17.06 10.16 8.48
N THR A 83 16.24 9.21 8.05
CA THR A 83 16.03 7.94 8.76
C THR A 83 17.22 7.00 8.52
N LEU A 84 17.32 5.88 9.26
CA LEU A 84 18.38 4.90 9.03
C LEU A 84 18.28 4.32 7.63
N ALA A 85 17.07 3.91 7.22
CA ALA A 85 16.81 3.35 5.90
C ALA A 85 17.18 4.33 4.78
N GLN A 86 16.72 5.58 4.88
CA GLN A 86 17.04 6.63 3.92
C GLN A 86 18.55 6.88 3.85
N CYS A 87 19.20 7.05 5.01
CA CYS A 87 20.64 7.31 5.08
C CYS A 87 21.46 6.20 4.41
N VAL A 88 21.15 4.94 4.70
CA VAL A 88 21.86 3.81 4.11
C VAL A 88 21.59 3.69 2.60
N SER A 89 20.37 4.00 2.17
CA SER A 89 19.96 3.95 0.76
C SER A 89 20.59 5.05 -0.08
N THR A 90 20.61 6.30 0.41
CA THR A 90 20.90 7.47 -0.45
C THR A 90 22.21 8.18 -0.13
N ASP A 91 22.77 8.06 1.08
CA ASP A 91 23.95 8.83 1.49
C ASP A 91 25.15 7.92 1.75
N MET A 92 25.98 7.77 0.72
CA MET A 92 27.21 6.98 0.75
C MET A 92 28.37 7.67 1.48
N THR A 93 28.27 8.96 1.81
CA THR A 93 29.33 9.74 2.46
C THR A 93 29.06 10.00 3.94
N CYS A 94 27.90 9.60 4.45
CA CYS A 94 27.57 9.71 5.87
C CYS A 94 28.64 9.05 6.76
N PRO A 95 29.24 9.78 7.72
CA PRO A 95 30.36 9.27 8.53
C PRO A 95 29.96 8.12 9.46
N VAL A 96 28.66 7.97 9.73
CA VAL A 96 28.11 6.88 10.57
C VAL A 96 27.34 5.85 9.76
N ARG A 97 27.45 5.85 8.43
CA ARG A 97 26.70 4.93 7.55
C ARG A 97 26.89 3.47 7.92
N GLU A 98 28.13 3.05 8.17
CA GLU A 98 28.41 1.66 8.56
C GLU A 98 27.74 1.31 9.89
N ASN A 99 27.76 2.21 10.88
CA ASN A 99 27.03 2.00 12.13
C ASN A 99 25.52 1.87 11.89
N ASN A 100 24.94 2.67 10.98
CA ASN A 100 23.54 2.56 10.61
C ASN A 100 23.23 1.20 9.95
N ILE A 101 24.09 0.71 9.04
CA ILE A 101 23.94 -0.63 8.45
C ILE A 101 23.93 -1.70 9.54
N GLN A 102 24.84 -1.63 10.52
CA GLN A 102 24.88 -2.59 11.62
C GLN A 102 23.62 -2.51 12.50
N ARG A 103 23.08 -1.31 12.74
CA ARG A 103 21.81 -1.14 13.47
C ARG A 103 20.65 -1.78 12.72
N ILE A 104 20.54 -1.59 11.40
CA ILE A 104 19.50 -2.24 10.59
C ILE A 104 19.68 -3.75 10.61
N ARG A 105 20.92 -4.28 10.54
CA ARG A 105 21.18 -5.72 10.70
C ARG A 105 20.73 -6.25 12.07
N THR A 106 20.85 -5.46 13.13
CA THR A 106 20.30 -5.83 14.45
C THR A 106 18.79 -5.90 14.43
N MET A 107 18.11 -4.92 13.83
CA MET A 107 16.64 -4.93 13.67
C MET A 107 16.17 -6.17 12.91
N VAL A 108 16.87 -6.56 11.83
CA VAL A 108 16.58 -7.79 11.09
C VAL A 108 16.71 -9.03 11.98
N ARG A 109 17.81 -9.15 12.74
CA ARG A 109 18.00 -10.29 13.66
C ARG A 109 17.01 -10.30 14.82
N GLU A 110 16.49 -9.16 15.23
CA GLU A 110 15.50 -9.05 16.29
C GLU A 110 14.10 -9.43 15.79
N ALA A 111 13.79 -9.11 14.53
CA ALA A 111 12.54 -9.51 13.89
C ALA A 111 12.44 -11.02 13.62
N ASP A 112 13.58 -11.73 13.46
CA ASP A 112 13.64 -13.19 13.28
C ASP A 112 13.34 -13.99 14.56
N LYS A 113 13.21 -13.32 15.72
CA LYS A 113 12.96 -14.02 16.99
C LYS A 113 11.46 -14.35 17.13
N PRO A 114 11.10 -15.61 17.43
CA PRO A 114 9.71 -16.04 17.61
C PRO A 114 9.06 -15.50 18.89
#